data_AF-A0A058ZZP7-F1
#
_entry.id   AF-A0A058ZZP7-F1
#
_cell.length_a   1.000
_cell.length_b   1.000
_cell.length_c   1.000
_cell.angle_alpha   90.00
_cell.angle_beta   90.00
_cell.angle_gamma   90.00
#
_symmetry.space_group_name_H-M   'P 1'
#
loop_
_entity.id
_entity.type
_entity.pdbx_description
1 polymer ?
#
loop_
_entity_poly.entity_id
_entity_poly.type
_entity_poly.pdbx_seq_one_letter_code
_entity_poly.pdbx_strand_id
1 'polypeptide(L)'
;MERVLDDESEKKILQALEYAGVFTSGGLIKEKVLFCSTENGRSSFVRQLEPDWHIDTNPEVISQLARFIKYQLHVTPMRPERTASNVFTSASVEQFFGSI
;
A
#
# COMPACT_ATOMS: atom_id res chain seq x y z
N MET A 1 9.87 -7.41 -6.06
CA MET A 1 9.40 -6.20 -5.35
C MET A 1 10.63 -5.42 -4.95
N GLU A 2 10.74 -4.16 -5.39
CA GLU A 2 11.88 -3.30 -5.02
C GLU A 2 11.86 -3.04 -3.51
N ARG A 3 13.04 -2.99 -2.90
CA ARG A 3 13.22 -2.78 -1.46
C ARG A 3 14.10 -1.57 -1.24
N VAL A 4 13.78 -0.83 -0.20
CA VAL A 4 14.62 0.23 0.35
C VAL A 4 15.64 -0.44 1.27
N LEU A 5 16.93 -0.28 0.96
CA LEU A 5 18.04 -1.02 1.59
C LEU A 5 18.85 -0.15 2.55
N ASP A 6 18.90 1.15 2.31
CA ASP A 6 19.72 2.13 3.03
C ASP A 6 19.13 3.56 2.93
N ASP A 7 19.68 4.47 3.73
CA ASP A 7 19.28 5.88 3.78
C ASP A 7 19.40 6.59 2.41
N GLU A 8 20.32 6.15 1.54
CA GLU A 8 20.45 6.71 0.19
C GLU A 8 19.28 6.30 -0.71
N SER A 9 18.86 5.04 -0.63
CA SER A 9 17.66 4.54 -1.32
C SER A 9 16.39 5.21 -0.79
N GLU A 10 16.29 5.49 0.51
CA GLU A 10 15.18 6.27 1.08
C GLU A 10 15.09 7.67 0.46
N LYS A 11 16.22 8.39 0.41
CA LYS A 11 16.28 9.73 -0.20
C LYS A 11 15.83 9.71 -1.66
N LYS A 12 16.27 8.71 -2.43
CA LYS A 12 15.88 8.57 -3.85
C LYS A 12 14.38 8.38 -4.01
N ILE A 13 13.75 7.54 -3.16
CA ILE A 13 12.30 7.35 -3.18
C ILE A 13 11.57 8.64 -2.80
N LEU A 14 12.01 9.33 -1.74
CA LEU A 14 11.41 10.61 -1.34
C LEU A 14 11.53 11.67 -2.45
N GLN A 15 12.68 11.77 -3.12
CA GLN A 15 12.87 12.67 -4.25
C GLN A 15 11.97 12.31 -5.44
N ALA A 16 11.78 11.02 -5.73
CA ALA A 16 10.89 10.57 -6.80
C ALA A 16 9.42 10.92 -6.51
N LEU A 17 8.96 10.73 -5.27
CA LEU A 17 7.62 11.14 -4.82
C LEU A 17 7.42 12.66 -4.92
N GLU A 18 8.45 13.43 -4.55
CA GLU A 18 8.44 14.89 -4.64
C GLU A 18 8.38 15.36 -6.10
N TYR A 19 9.19 14.78 -6.98
CA TYR A 19 9.18 15.07 -8.42
C TYR A 19 7.83 14.71 -9.07
N ALA A 20 7.18 13.63 -8.61
CA ALA A 20 5.85 13.25 -9.05
C ALA A 20 4.72 14.17 -8.51
N GLY A 21 5.04 15.17 -7.67
CA GLY A 21 4.06 16.09 -7.09
C GLY A 21 3.20 15.48 -5.98
N VAL A 22 3.57 14.30 -5.46
CA VAL A 22 2.77 13.57 -4.46
C VAL A 22 2.63 14.38 -3.16
N PHE A 23 3.68 15.10 -2.77
CA PHE A 23 3.67 15.93 -1.56
C PHE A 23 3.07 17.33 -1.74
N THR A 24 2.71 17.70 -2.97
CA THR A 24 2.13 19.02 -3.27
C THR A 24 0.67 18.85 -3.68
N SER A 25 0.39 18.68 -4.97
CA SER A 25 -0.97 18.50 -5.50
C SER A 25 -1.60 17.17 -5.05
N GLY A 26 -0.80 16.16 -4.74
CA GLY A 26 -1.27 14.86 -4.23
C GLY A 26 -1.69 14.86 -2.75
N GLY A 27 -1.39 15.92 -1.99
CA GLY A 27 -1.85 16.09 -0.60
C GLY A 27 -1.21 15.15 0.44
N LEU A 28 -0.20 14.36 0.07
CA LEU A 28 0.51 13.51 1.02
C LEU A 28 1.50 14.36 1.84
N ILE A 29 1.55 14.14 3.16
CA ILE A 29 2.54 14.82 4.03
C ILE A 29 3.83 14.00 4.00
N LYS A 30 4.97 14.63 3.69
CA LYS A 30 6.27 13.97 3.53
C LYS A 30 6.68 13.17 4.77
N GLU A 31 6.40 13.73 5.95
CA GLU A 31 6.68 13.13 7.26
C GLU A 31 5.80 11.92 7.59
N LYS A 32 4.79 11.62 6.76
CA LYS A 32 3.94 10.42 6.88
C LYS A 32 4.41 9.26 6.00
N VAL A 33 5.52 9.41 5.27
CA VAL A 33 6.13 8.30 4.53
C VAL A 33 6.98 7.49 5.49
N LEU A 34 6.59 6.23 5.70
CA LEU A 34 7.28 5.30 6.59
C LEU A 34 7.95 4.19 5.77
N PHE A 35 9.19 3.88 6.10
CA PHE A 35 9.94 2.79 5.48
C PHE A 35 10.06 1.60 6.43
N CYS A 36 9.94 0.39 5.91
CA CYS A 36 10.23 -0.84 6.62
C CYS A 36 10.80 -1.89 5.67
N SER A 37 11.82 -2.64 6.12
CA SER A 37 12.51 -3.61 5.26
C SER A 37 11.83 -4.98 5.15
N THR A 38 10.77 -5.21 5.93
CA THR A 38 10.08 -6.50 6.00
C THR A 38 8.57 -6.36 5.84
N GLU A 39 7.94 -7.39 5.28
CA GLU A 39 6.49 -7.48 5.13
C GLU A 39 5.77 -7.49 6.49
N ASN A 40 6.37 -8.14 7.50
CA ASN A 40 5.88 -8.10 8.87
C ASN A 40 5.94 -6.69 9.48
N GLY A 41 6.97 -5.91 9.15
CA GLY A 41 7.07 -4.50 9.54
C GLY A 41 5.92 -3.69 8.96
N ARG A 42 5.62 -3.88 7.67
CA ARG A 42 4.47 -3.25 6.99
C ARG A 42 3.15 -3.62 7.64
N SER A 43 2.88 -4.91 7.87
CA SER A 43 1.68 -5.37 8.59
C SER A 43 1.60 -4.80 10.02
N SER A 44 2.75 -4.56 10.67
CA SER A 44 2.78 -3.99 12.02
C SER A 44 2.48 -2.49 12.02
N PHE A 45 3.02 -1.72 11.07
CA PHE A 45 2.65 -0.31 10.90
C PHE A 45 1.17 -0.15 10.58
N VAL A 46 0.64 -0.91 9.62
CA VAL A 46 -0.76 -0.81 9.22
C VAL A 46 -1.70 -1.12 10.40
N ARG A 47 -1.39 -2.12 11.23
CA ARG A 47 -2.17 -2.42 12.44
C ARG A 47 -2.13 -1.34 13.50
N GLN A 48 -1.02 -0.60 13.64
CA GLN A 48 -0.90 0.47 14.63
C GLN A 48 -1.52 1.78 14.14
N LEU A 49 -1.46 2.04 12.83
CA LEU A 49 -2.06 3.20 12.20
C LEU A 49 -3.58 3.08 12.06
N GLU A 50 -4.09 1.84 12.01
CA GLU A 50 -5.52 1.51 11.85
C GLU A 50 -6.21 2.30 10.72
N PRO A 51 -5.67 2.31 9.48
CA PRO A 51 -6.29 3.03 8.40
C PRO A 51 -7.62 2.38 7.97
N ASP A 52 -8.57 3.18 7.50
CA ASP A 52 -9.82 2.66 6.91
C ASP A 52 -9.56 1.79 5.67
N TRP A 53 -8.57 2.17 4.86
CA TRP A 53 -8.19 1.52 3.62
C TRP A 53 -6.75 1.03 3.63
N HIS A 54 -6.52 -0.15 3.07
CA HIS A 54 -5.18 -0.66 2.77
C HIS A 54 -5.12 -1.18 1.32
N ILE A 55 -4.08 -0.80 0.59
CA ILE A 55 -3.86 -1.21 -0.80
C ILE A 55 -2.49 -1.88 -0.88
N ASP A 56 -2.45 -3.13 -1.37
CA ASP A 56 -1.21 -3.88 -1.51
C ASP A 56 -1.29 -4.88 -2.67
N THR A 57 -0.14 -5.36 -3.12
CA THR A 57 -0.01 -6.41 -4.14
C THR A 57 0.30 -7.78 -3.51
N ASN A 58 0.79 -7.81 -2.28
CA ASN A 58 1.18 -9.05 -1.59
C ASN A 58 -0.05 -9.71 -0.91
N PRO A 59 -0.47 -10.91 -1.37
CA PRO A 59 -1.63 -11.60 -0.82
C PRO A 59 -1.48 -12.01 0.65
N GLU A 60 -0.25 -12.26 1.11
CA GLU A 60 0.01 -12.63 2.52
C GLU A 60 -0.30 -11.45 3.45
N VAL A 61 0.15 -10.24 3.09
CA VAL A 61 -0.14 -9.03 3.86
C VAL A 61 -1.64 -8.74 3.89
N ILE A 62 -2.32 -8.83 2.74
CA ILE A 62 -3.78 -8.68 2.64
C ILE A 62 -4.52 -9.67 3.56
N SER A 63 -4.10 -10.94 3.53
CA SER A 63 -4.70 -12.00 4.36
C SER A 63 -4.50 -11.75 5.86
N GLN A 64 -3.29 -11.38 6.27
CA GLN A 64 -2.96 -11.07 7.67
C GLN A 64 -3.74 -9.87 8.21
N LEU A 65 -3.99 -8.87 7.36
CA LEU A 65 -4.63 -7.62 7.73
C LEU A 65 -6.17 -7.64 7.65
N ALA A 66 -6.76 -8.67 7.02
CA ALA A 66 -8.21 -8.74 6.79
C ALA A 66 -9.08 -8.67 8.03
N ARG A 67 -8.56 -9.02 9.21
CA ARG A 67 -9.32 -8.90 10.47
C ARG A 67 -9.19 -7.54 11.16
N PHE A 68 -8.27 -6.68 10.69
CA PHE A 68 -7.93 -5.41 11.34
C PHE A 68 -8.38 -4.20 10.51
N ILE A 69 -8.44 -4.34 9.19
CA ILE A 69 -8.68 -3.23 8.26
C ILE A 69 -10.10 -3.30 7.69
N LYS A 70 -10.78 -2.16 7.64
CA LYS A 70 -12.18 -2.08 7.19
C LYS A 70 -12.35 -2.38 5.71
N TYR A 71 -11.46 -1.85 4.87
CA TYR A 71 -11.47 -2.07 3.43
C TYR A 71 -10.06 -2.32 2.90
N GLN A 72 -9.92 -3.32 2.04
CA GLN A 72 -8.64 -3.64 1.42
C GLN A 72 -8.79 -3.77 -0.09
N LEU A 73 -7.80 -3.29 -0.84
CA LEU A 73 -7.67 -3.54 -2.27
C LEU A 73 -6.43 -4.39 -2.51
N HIS A 74 -6.65 -5.62 -2.95
CA HIS A 74 -5.58 -6.48 -3.49
C HIS A 74 -5.41 -6.17 -4.99
N VAL A 75 -4.28 -5.55 -5.33
CA VAL A 75 -3.94 -5.25 -6.72
C VAL A 75 -3.22 -6.46 -7.32
N THR A 76 -3.92 -7.19 -8.19
CA THR A 76 -3.41 -8.41 -8.82
C THR A 76 -4.12 -8.65 -10.16
N PRO A 77 -3.39 -9.05 -11.22
CA PRO A 77 -4.01 -9.44 -12.49
C PRO A 77 -4.78 -10.76 -12.38
N MET A 78 -4.47 -11.59 -11.37
CA MET A 78 -5.14 -12.86 -11.13
C MET A 78 -6.26 -12.68 -10.11
N ARG A 79 -7.49 -13.08 -10.47
CA ARG A 79 -8.61 -13.13 -9.52
C ARG A 79 -8.42 -14.29 -8.54
N PRO A 80 -8.26 -14.02 -7.24
CA PRO A 80 -8.24 -15.08 -6.24
C PRO A 80 -9.61 -15.74 -6.13
N GLU A 81 -9.66 -17.05 -5.90
CA GLU A 81 -10.92 -17.79 -5.82
C GLU A 81 -11.74 -17.46 -4.56
N ARG A 82 -11.08 -17.09 -3.46
CA ARG A 82 -11.73 -16.73 -2.19
C ARG A 82 -10.94 -15.62 -1.50
N THR A 83 -11.63 -14.53 -1.18
CA THR A 83 -11.12 -13.43 -0.36
C THR A 83 -12.11 -13.13 0.76
N ALA A 84 -11.62 -12.49 1.82
CA ALA A 84 -12.51 -11.98 2.87
C ALA A 84 -13.46 -10.91 2.29
N SER A 85 -14.63 -10.72 2.90
CA SER A 85 -15.67 -9.81 2.38
C SER A 85 -15.25 -8.34 2.30
N ASN A 86 -14.22 -7.95 3.05
CA ASN A 86 -13.61 -6.63 3.05
C ASN A 86 -12.43 -6.48 2.06
N VAL A 87 -12.15 -7.49 1.25
CA VAL A 87 -11.03 -7.49 0.28
C VAL A 87 -11.58 -7.40 -1.14
N PHE A 88 -11.42 -6.24 -1.74
CA PHE A 88 -11.64 -5.98 -3.15
C PHE A 88 -10.43 -6.42 -3.98
N THR A 89 -10.65 -6.71 -5.25
CA THR A 89 -9.58 -7.11 -6.18
C THR A 89 -9.72 -6.35 -7.50
N SER A 90 -8.60 -5.85 -8.00
CA SER A 90 -8.50 -5.20 -9.32
C SER A 90 -7.13 -5.47 -9.94
N ALA A 91 -7.02 -5.44 -11.27
CA ALA A 91 -5.73 -5.62 -11.94
C ALA A 91 -4.81 -4.40 -11.77
N SER A 92 -5.39 -3.21 -11.56
CA SER A 92 -4.65 -1.99 -11.27
C SER A 92 -5.46 -1.01 -10.41
N VAL A 93 -4.77 0.00 -9.87
CA VAL A 93 -5.37 1.10 -9.09
C VAL A 93 -6.23 1.97 -10.02
N GLU A 94 -5.75 2.24 -11.22
CA GLU A 94 -6.48 3.01 -12.26
C GLU A 94 -7.76 2.29 -12.69
N GLN A 95 -7.75 0.97 -12.84
CA GLN A 95 -8.98 0.25 -13.15
C GLN A 95 -10.00 0.33 -12.01
N PHE A 96 -9.54 0.29 -10.76
CA PHE A 96 -10.41 0.35 -9.59
C PHE A 96 -11.04 1.74 -9.40
N PHE A 97 -10.24 2.81 -9.52
CA PHE A 97 -10.70 4.19 -9.31
C PHE A 97 -11.11 4.93 -10.58
N GLY A 98 -10.73 4.47 -11.76
CA GLY A 98 -11.06 5.08 -13.06
C GLY A 98 -12.41 4.63 -13.63
N SER A 99 -13.14 3.78 -12.90
CA SER A 99 -14.52 3.41 -13.22
C SER A 99 -15.55 4.39 -12.63
N ILE A 100 -15.11 5.59 -12.21
CA ILE A 100 -15.95 6.67 -11.68
C ILE A 100 -16.33 7.63 -12.82
#